data_AF-A0A484X8B4-F1
#
_entry.id   AF-A0A484X8B4-F1
#
_cell.length_a   1.000
_cell.length_b   1.000
_cell.length_c   1.000
_cell.angle_alpha   90.00
_cell.angle_beta   90.00
_cell.angle_gamma   90.00
#
_symmetry.space_group_name_H-M   'P 1'
#
loop_
_entity.id
_entity.type
_entity.pdbx_description
1 polymer ?
#
loop_
_entity_poly.entity_id
_entity_poly.type
_entity_poly.pdbx_seq_one_letter_code
_entity_poly.pdbx_strand_id
1 'polypeptide(L)' 'MATKAHDIFAIPLCRKHHTELHNDRLAFERKYGSQLEMIIRVLDRAYALGVLA' A
#
# COMPACT_ATOMS: atom_id res chain seq x y z
N MET A 1 -19.13 -0.88 -12.57
CA MET A 1 -17.90 -1.38 -13.23
C MET A 1 -16.74 -1.18 -12.26
N ALA A 2 -15.95 -2.21 -12.00
CA ALA A 2 -14.72 -2.03 -11.23
C ALA A 2 -13.72 -1.30 -12.13
N THR A 3 -13.54 0.00 -11.91
CA THR A 3 -12.48 0.76 -12.55
C THR A 3 -11.17 0.42 -11.85
N LYS A 4 -10.07 0.32 -12.62
CA LYS A 4 -8.74 0.19 -12.03
C LYS A 4 -8.52 1.38 -11.08
N ALA A 5 -8.14 1.09 -9.83
CA ALA A 5 -7.78 2.12 -8.87
C ALA A 5 -6.58 2.93 -9.41
N HIS A 6 -6.54 4.22 -9.11
CA HIS A 6 -5.41 5.06 -9.49
C HIS A 6 -4.13 4.54 -8.85
N ASP A 7 -3.01 4.57 -9.59
CA ASP A 7 -1.73 3.99 -9.13
C ASP A 7 -1.18 4.69 -7.87
N ILE A 8 -1.65 5.91 -7.58
CA ILE A 8 -1.34 6.64 -6.33
C ILE A 8 -1.79 5.90 -5.05
N PHE A 9 -2.73 4.97 -5.16
CA PHE A 9 -3.20 4.14 -4.05
C PHE A 9 -2.48 2.80 -3.95
N ALA A 10 -1.46 2.56 -4.78
CA ALA A 10 -0.66 1.34 -4.71
C ALA A 10 0.35 1.40 -3.56
N ILE A 11 0.39 0.34 -2.76
CA ILE A 11 1.38 0.17 -1.69
C ILE A 11 2.57 -0.62 -2.26
N PRO A 12 3.80 -0.06 -2.30
CA PRO A 12 4.96 -0.77 -2.79
C PRO A 12 5.37 -1.85 -1.80
N LEU A 13 5.22 -3.11 -2.20
CA LEU A 13 5.60 -4.28 -1.42
C LEU A 13 6.60 -5.12 -2.20
N CYS A 14 7.57 -5.72 -1.51
CA CYS A 14 8.39 -6.75 -2.14
C CYS A 14 7.52 -7.98 -2.45
N ARG A 15 7.94 -8.81 -3.41
CA ARG A 15 7.12 -9.93 -3.92
C ARG A 15 6.58 -10.83 -2.81
N LYS A 16 7.38 -11.15 -1.79
CA LYS A 16 6.95 -11.97 -0.64
C LYS A 16 5.76 -11.35 0.11
N HIS A 17 5.86 -10.08 0.47
CA HIS A 17 4.80 -9.39 1.22
C HIS A 17 3.57 -9.11 0.33
N HIS A 18 3.78 -8.82 -0.95
CA HIS A 18 2.68 -8.69 -1.90
C HIS A 18 1.88 -9.99 -2.01
N THR A 19 2.56 -11.14 -2.12
CA THR A 19 1.90 -12.45 -2.09
C THR A 19 1.20 -12.72 -0.75
N GLU A 20 1.82 -12.38 0.39
CA GLU A 20 1.21 -12.53 1.72
C GLU A 20 -0.11 -11.72 1.82
N LEU A 21 -0.11 -10.47 1.35
CA LEU A 21 -1.29 -9.62 1.32
C LEU A 21 -2.41 -10.18 0.42
N HIS A 22 -2.06 -10.71 -0.76
CA HIS A 22 -3.05 -11.33 -1.66
C HIS A 22 -3.62 -12.64 -1.11
N ASN A 23 -2.84 -13.40 -0.36
CA ASN A 23 -3.29 -14.66 0.22
C ASN A 23 -4.27 -14.45 1.37
N ASP A 24 -3.98 -13.53 2.29
CA ASP A 24 -4.86 -13.19 3.41
C ASP A 24 -4.64 -11.74 3.88
N ARG A 25 -5.53 -10.85 3.45
CA ARG A 25 -5.50 -9.43 3.83
C ARG A 25 -5.64 -9.21 5.32
N LEU A 26 -6.49 -9.98 6.01
CA LEU A 26 -6.75 -9.77 7.44
C LEU A 26 -5.56 -10.25 8.28
N ALA A 27 -4.95 -11.38 7.93
CA ALA A 27 -3.74 -11.84 8.59
C ALA A 27 -2.56 -10.89 8.35
N PHE A 28 -2.43 -10.39 7.12
CA PHE A 28 -1.42 -9.38 6.78
C PHE A 28 -1.62 -8.11 7.61
N GLU A 29 -2.83 -7.56 7.66
CA GLU A 29 -3.11 -6.33 8.41
C GLU A 29 -2.92 -6.50 9.92
N ARG A 30 -3.30 -7.65 10.49
CA ARG A 30 -3.01 -7.95 11.91
C ARG A 30 -1.51 -7.96 12.22
N LYS A 31 -0.67 -8.34 11.24
CA LYS A 31 0.77 -8.49 11.42
C LYS A 31 1.56 -7.21 11.15
N TYR A 32 1.15 -6.44 10.14
CA TYR A 32 1.93 -5.29 9.65
C TYR A 32 1.23 -3.93 9.82
N GLY A 33 -0.02 -3.91 10.29
CA GLY A 33 -0.86 -2.72 10.34
C GLY A 33 -1.78 -2.59 9.13
N SER A 34 -2.69 -1.62 9.16
CA SER A 34 -3.70 -1.48 8.11
C SER A 34 -3.09 -1.03 6.77
N GLN A 35 -3.69 -1.46 5.66
CA GLN A 35 -3.31 -0.96 4.34
C GLN A 35 -3.49 0.57 4.22
N LEU A 36 -4.46 1.14 4.94
CA LEU A 36 -4.70 2.59 4.97
C LEU A 36 -3.52 3.35 5.59
N GLU A 37 -2.98 2.87 6.72
CA GLU A 37 -1.79 3.47 7.32
C GLU A 37 -0.56 3.34 6.42
N MET A 38 -0.42 2.20 5.73
CA MET A 38 0.67 1.98 4.78
C MET A 38 0.62 2.99 3.64
N ILE A 39 -0.54 3.21 3.02
CA ILE A 39 -0.64 4.16 1.91
C ILE A 39 -0.39 5.60 2.39
N ILE A 40 -0.87 5.99 3.58
CA ILE A 40 -0.57 7.31 4.16
C ILE A 40 0.94 7.51 4.32
N ARG A 41 1.68 6.51 4.82
CA ARG A 41 3.15 6.57 4.95
C ARG A 41 3.86 6.67 3.60
N VAL A 42 3.33 6.00 2.57
CA VAL A 42 3.87 6.08 1.21
C VAL A 42 3.67 7.49 0.63
N LEU A 43 2.47 8.04 0.78
CA LEU A 43 2.16 9.40 0.32
C LEU A 43 3.00 10.44 1.04
N ASP A 44 3.08 10.37 2.37
CA ASP A 44 3.91 11.27 3.19
C ASP A 44 5.38 11.25 2.74
N ARG A 45 5.94 10.05 2.54
CA ARG A 45 7.31 9.91 2.02
C ARG A 45 7.45 10.46 0.59
N ALA A 46 6.46 10.26 -0.27
CA ALA A 46 6.51 10.76 -1.64
C ALA A 46 6.46 12.30 -1.68
N TYR A 47 5.66 12.93 -0.82
CA TYR A 47 5.66 14.39 -0.64
C TYR A 47 6.99 14.90 -0.06
N ALA A 48 7.51 14.26 0.99
CA ALA A 48 8.78 14.66 1.60
C ALA A 48 9.97 14.57 0.63
N LEU A 49 9.90 13.67 -0.36
CA LEU A 49 10.90 13.52 -1.42
C LEU A 49 10.63 14.42 -2.65
N GLY A 50 9.51 15.14 -2.69
CA GLY A 50 9.13 15.99 -3.83
C GLY A 50 8.69 15.21 -5.08
N VAL A 51 8.30 13.93 -4.93
CA VAL A 51 7.76 13.12 -6.04
C VAL A 51 6.35 13.58 -6.42
N LEU A 52 5.58 14.02 -5.42
CA LEU A 52 4.26 14.61 -5.56
C LEU A 52 4.37 16.11 -5.28
N ALA A 53 3.79 16.93 -6.16
CA ALA A 53 3.81 18.39 -6.11
C ALA A 53 2.42 18.95 -5.80
#